data_AF-A0AAD6D7T6-F1
#
_entry.id   AF-A0AAD6D7T6-F1
#
_cell.length_a   1.000
_cell.length_b   1.000
_cell.length_c   1.000
_cell.angle_alpha   90.00
_cell.angle_beta   90.00
_cell.angle_gamma   90.00
#
_symmetry.space_group_name_H-M   'P 1'
#
loop_
_entity.id
_entity.type
_entity.pdbx_description
1 polymer ?
#
loop_
_entity_poly.entity_id
_entity_poly.type
_entity_poly.pdbx_seq_one_letter_code
_entity_poly.pdbx_strand_id
1 'polypeptide(L)'
;MGVIGEIRMGRSSLGLIHPPENPHYAVMLSQPEFCEVVMDALLKTRNADVHFNHEFQDLQHRDGFVEYCVENKASNQRVQGKCQYLVGADGGRSTVRHSLGLELEGYTWDSMLFIAVNFEYGLSELGWKAANFIVDPEDWGIVVKRGKGKSWRLATGIRVADATSHRTNTLDAATVNVVKKRLCHLLPGDTSRIEYGAIAPYVVHQRCASSFVQGNVLLAGDAAHLNNPVGGLGLTTGLLDAAHLAGSLSQVLTEGASAGVLESYAKTRRRIFRESTDPITTANLLRLHSQRAEDVKKRSEFFENISNRKDLGTILQVGLPDFGLTSTSNTKFDTYHEVTWFISVTKPEGWATEKFTHEYKTIHAGMTRRGKEHGSPLQGYIQLSNSNLTMPGGVRPDWNYVTCLKFPNMFLIHAGFQDPGYRATAGAHIFCRLDQQGCLARQVARLSRSKGKQKDTGAITRALLFHERNNTNDDDSQDWFHSRADRMISTVDDDENIVEYVLWQDVTPKNLNQFFNDTQFSGGSWHNYKTVEAFDFADEATAASFLDRHSDWITENNTRRITVVVGERDDIVRG
;
A
#
# COMPACT_ATOMS: atom_id res chain seq x y z
N MET A 1 -11.22 -16.91 27.54
CA MET A 1 -10.85 -16.24 26.28
C MET A 1 -12.11 -16.01 25.46
N GLY A 2 -12.54 -14.76 25.29
CA GLY A 2 -13.65 -14.43 24.38
C GLY A 2 -13.12 -14.36 22.94
N VAL A 3 -13.90 -14.84 21.97
CA VAL A 3 -13.59 -14.65 20.54
C VAL A 3 -13.89 -13.18 20.21
N ILE A 4 -12.85 -12.36 20.03
CA ILE A 4 -12.97 -10.90 19.82
C ILE A 4 -13.22 -10.54 18.33
N GLY A 5 -13.42 -11.53 17.47
CA GLY A 5 -13.85 -11.30 16.07
C GLY A 5 -13.68 -12.54 15.21
N GLU A 6 -14.69 -12.86 14.41
CA GLU A 6 -14.66 -13.92 13.39
C GLU A 6 -14.65 -13.25 12.01
N ILE A 7 -13.49 -13.23 11.33
CA ILE A 7 -13.46 -12.87 9.90
C ILE A 7 -13.99 -14.08 9.14
N ARG A 8 -15.28 -14.04 8.79
CA ARG A 8 -15.89 -15.04 7.91
C ARG A 8 -15.43 -14.82 6.48
N MET A 9 -14.24 -15.29 6.16
CA MET A 9 -13.96 -15.75 4.79
C MET A 9 -14.82 -16.99 4.56
N GLY A 10 -15.60 -16.98 3.47
CA GLY A 10 -16.76 -17.84 3.22
C GLY A 10 -16.64 -19.32 3.64
N ARG A 11 -17.79 -19.87 4.07
CA ARG A 11 -17.97 -21.30 4.38
C ARG A 11 -17.56 -22.18 3.18
N SER A 12 -16.74 -23.21 3.41
CA SER A 12 -17.17 -24.61 3.27
C SER A 12 -16.09 -25.60 3.74
N SER A 13 -16.57 -26.76 4.19
CA SER A 13 -15.87 -27.89 4.76
C SER A 13 -15.32 -28.85 3.69
N LEU A 14 -14.26 -29.58 4.06
CA LEU A 14 -13.64 -30.75 3.38
C LEU A 14 -12.62 -30.46 2.26
N GLY A 15 -11.40 -31.00 2.49
CA GLY A 15 -10.35 -31.40 1.53
C GLY A 15 -10.18 -30.64 0.22
N LEU A 16 -9.04 -29.94 0.08
CA LEU A 16 -8.40 -29.55 -1.18
C LEU A 16 -9.19 -29.86 -2.47
N ILE A 17 -9.97 -28.88 -2.93
CA ILE A 17 -10.07 -28.32 -4.29
C ILE A 17 -11.06 -27.14 -4.20
N HIS A 18 -10.60 -25.91 -4.38
CA HIS A 18 -11.45 -24.83 -4.89
C HIS A 18 -10.95 -24.45 -6.30
N PRO A 19 -11.82 -24.46 -7.34
CA PRO A 19 -11.47 -24.22 -8.75
C PRO A 19 -11.46 -22.70 -9.13
N PRO A 20 -11.08 -22.34 -10.38
CA PRO A 20 -10.41 -21.07 -10.75
C PRO A 20 -11.23 -19.77 -10.69
N GLU A 21 -12.47 -19.80 -10.23
CA GLU A 21 -13.41 -18.67 -10.40
C GLU A 21 -13.44 -17.68 -9.22
N ASN A 22 -12.68 -17.93 -8.14
CA ASN A 22 -12.46 -16.95 -7.09
C ASN A 22 -10.98 -16.52 -7.08
N PRO A 23 -10.62 -15.34 -7.60
CA PRO A 23 -9.24 -14.86 -7.63
C PRO A 23 -8.71 -14.43 -6.25
N HIS A 24 -9.51 -14.52 -5.18
CA HIS A 24 -9.17 -13.98 -3.85
C HIS A 24 -9.18 -15.05 -2.76
N TYR A 25 -8.28 -16.04 -2.84
CA TYR A 25 -8.07 -17.00 -1.76
C TYR A 25 -6.59 -17.14 -1.41
N ALA A 26 -6.32 -17.37 -0.11
CA ALA A 26 -4.99 -17.67 0.39
C ALA A 26 -4.83 -19.18 0.53
N VAL A 27 -3.69 -19.71 0.08
CA VAL A 27 -3.33 -21.12 0.25
C VAL A 27 -2.33 -21.23 1.40
N MET A 28 -2.68 -22.04 2.39
CA MET A 28 -1.76 -22.38 3.49
C MET A 28 -1.04 -23.68 3.13
N LEU A 29 0.15 -23.54 2.57
CA LEU A 29 1.02 -24.64 2.15
C LEU A 29 2.36 -24.55 2.89
N SER A 30 2.97 -25.68 3.23
CA SER A 30 4.33 -25.64 3.77
C SER A 30 5.32 -25.23 2.67
N GLN A 31 6.38 -24.52 3.04
CA GLN A 31 7.38 -24.08 2.06
C GLN A 31 8.03 -25.24 1.27
N PRO A 32 8.35 -26.42 1.87
CA PRO A 32 8.85 -27.56 1.11
C PRO A 32 7.89 -28.02 0.01
N GLU A 33 6.61 -28.21 0.33
CA GLU A 33 5.59 -28.61 -0.66
C GLU A 33 5.43 -27.54 -1.75
N PHE A 34 5.49 -26.26 -1.38
CA PHE A 34 5.45 -25.16 -2.35
C PHE A 34 6.66 -25.21 -3.31
N CYS A 35 7.86 -25.40 -2.77
CA CYS A 35 9.08 -25.49 -3.57
C CYS A 35 9.06 -26.70 -4.52
N GLU A 36 8.50 -27.84 -4.10
CA GLU A 36 8.32 -29.00 -4.97
C GLU A 36 7.41 -28.69 -6.17
N VAL A 37 6.28 -28.01 -5.93
CA VAL A 37 5.36 -27.59 -7.00
C VAL A 37 6.03 -26.63 -7.98
N VAL A 38 6.77 -25.62 -7.46
CA VAL A 38 7.49 -24.66 -8.29
C VAL A 38 8.61 -25.35 -9.08
N MET A 39 9.34 -26.28 -8.46
CA MET A 39 10.41 -27.03 -9.12
C MET A 39 9.87 -27.92 -10.25
N ASP A 40 8.79 -28.66 -10.00
CA ASP A 40 8.14 -29.47 -11.03
C ASP A 40 7.66 -28.62 -12.21
N ALA A 41 7.04 -27.46 -11.93
CA ALA A 41 6.65 -26.51 -12.97
C ALA A 41 7.85 -25.96 -13.77
N LEU A 42 8.94 -25.59 -13.08
CA LEU A 42 10.16 -25.08 -13.69
C LEU A 42 10.81 -26.13 -14.61
N LEU A 43 10.99 -27.35 -14.14
CA LEU A 43 11.63 -28.43 -14.91
C LEU A 43 10.82 -28.81 -16.16
N LYS A 44 9.49 -28.72 -16.11
CA LYS A 44 8.62 -28.93 -17.27
C LYS A 44 8.85 -27.92 -18.40
N THR A 45 9.33 -26.71 -18.09
CA THR A 45 9.66 -25.71 -19.13
C THR A 45 10.85 -26.12 -19.99
N ARG A 46 11.75 -26.98 -19.46
CA ARG A 46 13.04 -27.34 -20.07
C ARG A 46 13.97 -26.17 -20.38
N ASN A 47 13.70 -24.99 -19.79
CA ASN A 47 14.45 -23.76 -20.01
C ASN A 47 15.34 -23.39 -18.81
N ALA A 48 15.56 -24.32 -17.87
CA ALA A 48 16.33 -24.08 -16.66
C ALA A 48 17.16 -25.30 -16.28
N ASP A 49 18.43 -25.04 -15.93
CA ASP A 49 19.35 -26.01 -15.36
C ASP A 49 19.45 -25.77 -13.84
N VAL A 50 19.11 -26.80 -13.05
CA VAL A 50 19.06 -26.70 -11.58
C VAL A 50 20.18 -27.52 -10.96
N HIS A 51 21.06 -26.84 -10.23
CA HIS A 51 22.23 -27.45 -9.61
C HIS A 51 22.17 -27.32 -8.07
N PHE A 52 21.56 -28.31 -7.41
CA PHE A 52 21.63 -28.40 -5.94
C PHE A 52 23.06 -28.70 -5.46
N ASN A 53 23.34 -28.40 -4.19
CA ASN A 53 24.68 -28.53 -3.58
C ASN A 53 25.78 -27.68 -4.24
N HIS A 54 25.40 -26.63 -4.99
CA HIS A 54 26.33 -25.64 -5.53
C HIS A 54 26.18 -24.34 -4.76
N GLU A 55 27.15 -24.04 -3.90
CA GLU A 55 27.14 -22.86 -3.05
C GLU A 55 27.85 -21.70 -3.75
N PHE A 56 27.15 -20.59 -3.95
CA PHE A 56 27.74 -19.36 -4.48
C PHE A 56 28.83 -18.82 -3.54
N GLN A 57 29.99 -18.48 -4.11
CA GLN A 57 31.17 -18.04 -3.35
C GLN A 57 31.42 -16.54 -3.53
N ASP A 58 31.51 -16.08 -4.78
CA ASP A 58 31.84 -14.69 -5.10
C ASP A 58 31.48 -14.35 -6.57
N LEU A 59 31.46 -13.06 -6.90
CA LEU A 59 31.27 -12.53 -8.25
C LEU A 59 32.25 -11.40 -8.58
N GLN A 60 32.44 -11.15 -9.87
CA GLN A 60 33.15 -9.98 -10.37
C GLN A 60 32.38 -9.35 -11.52
N HIS A 61 32.22 -8.02 -11.46
CA HIS A 61 31.67 -7.25 -12.57
C HIS A 61 32.67 -7.21 -13.74
N ARG A 62 32.16 -7.36 -14.95
CA ARG A 62 32.86 -7.16 -16.22
C ARG A 62 31.98 -6.32 -17.15
N ASP A 63 32.57 -5.81 -18.21
CA ASP A 63 31.84 -5.06 -19.22
C ASP A 63 30.80 -5.97 -19.91
N GLY A 64 29.53 -5.75 -19.59
CA GLY A 64 28.38 -6.46 -20.19
C GLY A 64 28.03 -7.83 -19.60
N PHE A 65 28.77 -8.33 -18.60
CA PHE A 65 28.48 -9.62 -17.95
C PHE A 65 29.02 -9.71 -16.52
N VAL A 66 28.66 -10.79 -15.82
CA VAL A 66 29.12 -11.13 -14.47
C VAL A 66 29.89 -12.44 -14.54
N GLU A 67 31.11 -12.45 -13.99
CA GLU A 67 31.85 -13.68 -13.69
C GLU A 67 31.44 -14.14 -12.29
N TYR A 68 31.09 -15.41 -12.13
CA TYR A 68 30.68 -15.96 -10.83
C TYR A 68 31.48 -17.22 -10.49
N CYS A 69 31.63 -17.50 -9.20
CA CYS A 69 32.23 -18.72 -8.69
C CYS A 69 31.22 -19.47 -7.82
N VAL A 70 31.05 -20.77 -8.08
CA VAL A 70 30.28 -21.69 -7.23
C VAL A 70 31.17 -22.83 -6.76
N GLU A 71 30.90 -23.35 -5.57
CA GLU A 71 31.54 -24.54 -5.03
C GLU A 71 30.53 -25.69 -4.99
N ASN A 72 30.85 -26.79 -5.64
CA ASN A 72 30.10 -28.03 -5.49
C ASN A 72 30.48 -28.66 -4.14
N LYS A 73 29.55 -28.68 -3.18
CA LYS A 73 29.80 -29.20 -1.81
C LYS A 73 29.98 -30.72 -1.75
N ALA A 74 29.57 -31.45 -2.77
CA ALA A 74 29.77 -32.90 -2.82
C ALA A 74 31.19 -33.28 -3.27
N SER A 75 31.76 -32.53 -4.22
CA SER A 75 33.12 -32.77 -4.74
C SER A 75 34.19 -31.82 -4.21
N ASN A 76 33.79 -30.76 -3.49
CA ASN A 76 34.63 -29.61 -3.12
C ASN A 76 35.34 -28.95 -4.31
N GLN A 77 34.77 -29.08 -5.52
CA GLN A 77 35.31 -28.44 -6.71
C GLN A 77 34.68 -27.07 -6.91
N ARG A 78 35.52 -26.09 -7.24
CA ARG A 78 35.08 -24.76 -7.63
C ARG A 78 34.90 -24.68 -9.14
N VAL A 79 33.79 -24.10 -9.55
CA VAL A 79 33.44 -23.88 -10.96
C VAL A 79 33.28 -22.38 -11.17
N GLN A 80 33.99 -21.86 -12.16
CA GLN A 80 33.81 -20.48 -12.64
C GLN A 80 32.85 -20.46 -13.82
N GLY A 81 31.97 -19.48 -13.85
CA GLY A 81 30.99 -19.29 -14.92
C GLY A 81 30.81 -17.82 -15.28
N LYS A 82 30.07 -17.59 -16.36
CA LYS A 82 29.71 -16.26 -16.87
C LYS A 82 28.22 -16.20 -17.13
N CYS A 83 27.59 -15.08 -16.79
CA CYS A 83 26.20 -14.81 -17.12
C CYS A 83 26.00 -13.33 -17.45
N GLN A 84 24.99 -13.00 -18.25
CA GLN A 84 24.66 -11.60 -18.53
C GLN A 84 24.12 -10.90 -17.28
N TYR A 85 23.27 -11.58 -16.51
CA TYR A 85 22.71 -11.09 -15.27
C TYR A 85 22.81 -12.15 -14.17
N LEU A 86 22.99 -11.71 -12.92
CA LEU A 86 22.99 -12.56 -11.73
C LEU A 86 21.91 -12.08 -10.77
N VAL A 87 21.09 -13.01 -10.27
CA VAL A 87 20.04 -12.70 -9.29
C VAL A 87 20.36 -13.35 -7.95
N GLY A 88 20.61 -12.53 -6.93
CA GLY A 88 20.69 -12.95 -5.55
C GLY A 88 19.30 -13.20 -4.98
N ALA A 89 18.95 -14.49 -4.89
CA ALA A 89 17.75 -14.99 -4.19
C ALA A 89 18.15 -16.01 -3.10
N ASP A 90 19.33 -15.80 -2.51
CA ASP A 90 20.06 -16.70 -1.60
C ASP A 90 19.75 -16.45 -0.11
N GLY A 91 18.63 -15.78 0.18
CA GLY A 91 18.09 -15.66 1.52
C GLY A 91 18.72 -14.56 2.39
N GLY A 92 18.34 -14.51 3.67
CA GLY A 92 18.69 -13.38 4.54
C GLY A 92 20.18 -13.17 4.80
N ARG A 93 20.99 -14.23 4.69
CA ARG A 93 22.45 -14.20 4.81
C ARG A 93 23.15 -14.08 3.44
N SER A 94 22.45 -13.55 2.44
CA SER A 94 22.87 -13.47 1.04
C SER A 94 24.36 -13.14 0.85
N THR A 95 25.10 -14.13 0.37
CA THR A 95 26.50 -13.99 -0.04
C THR A 95 26.58 -13.06 -1.27
N VAL A 96 25.59 -13.12 -2.16
CA VAL A 96 25.52 -12.21 -3.32
C VAL A 96 25.45 -10.75 -2.87
N ARG A 97 24.54 -10.40 -1.96
CA ARG A 97 24.42 -9.04 -1.41
C ARG A 97 25.72 -8.61 -0.72
N HIS A 98 26.34 -9.48 0.07
CA HIS A 98 27.61 -9.18 0.72
C HIS A 98 28.75 -8.95 -0.28
N SER A 99 28.80 -9.71 -1.38
CA SER A 99 29.80 -9.54 -2.45
C SER A 99 29.66 -8.20 -3.17
N LEU A 100 28.45 -7.62 -3.18
CA LEU A 100 28.20 -6.28 -3.72
C LEU A 100 28.54 -5.14 -2.73
N GLY A 101 28.80 -5.47 -1.46
CA GLY A 101 28.96 -4.47 -0.40
C GLY A 101 27.66 -3.73 -0.04
N LEU A 102 26.50 -4.32 -0.35
CA LEU A 102 25.20 -3.70 -0.07
C LEU A 102 24.77 -3.98 1.37
N GLU A 103 24.64 -2.92 2.16
CA GLU A 103 24.18 -3.01 3.54
C GLU A 103 22.66 -3.13 3.64
N LEU A 104 22.21 -3.77 4.72
CA LEU A 104 20.81 -3.86 5.11
C LEU A 104 20.47 -2.73 6.09
N GLU A 105 19.79 -1.70 5.60
CA GLU A 105 19.25 -0.60 6.40
C GLU A 105 18.03 -1.05 7.21
N GLY A 106 17.85 -0.53 8.43
CA GLY A 106 16.69 -0.81 9.28
C GLY A 106 17.10 -1.32 10.66
N TYR A 107 16.25 -2.12 11.31
CA TYR A 107 16.45 -2.51 12.71
C TYR A 107 16.18 -4.00 12.96
N THR A 108 16.59 -4.46 14.13
CA THR A 108 16.36 -5.81 14.64
C THR A 108 15.49 -5.73 15.88
N TRP A 109 14.58 -6.68 16.06
CA TRP A 109 13.75 -6.78 17.27
C TRP A 109 14.55 -7.40 18.42
N ASP A 110 15.53 -6.66 18.93
CA ASP A 110 16.54 -7.19 19.87
C ASP A 110 16.00 -7.53 21.27
N SER A 111 14.83 -7.01 21.64
CA SER A 111 14.17 -7.28 22.91
C SER A 111 13.38 -8.59 22.94
N MET A 112 13.35 -9.32 21.82
CA MET A 112 12.53 -10.52 21.66
C MET A 112 13.23 -11.61 20.84
N LEU A 113 13.26 -12.82 21.39
CA LEU A 113 13.65 -14.02 20.65
C LEU A 113 12.40 -14.69 20.09
N PHE A 114 12.28 -14.79 18.77
CA PHE A 114 11.18 -15.53 18.16
C PHE A 114 11.48 -17.02 18.16
N ILE A 115 10.43 -17.81 18.34
CA ILE A 115 10.49 -19.26 18.39
C ILE A 115 9.39 -19.83 17.51
N ALA A 116 9.78 -20.71 16.60
CA ALA A 116 8.86 -21.53 15.82
C ALA A 116 8.80 -22.94 16.40
N VAL A 117 7.61 -23.41 16.74
CA VAL A 117 7.33 -24.77 17.21
C VAL A 117 6.47 -25.47 16.17
N ASN A 118 6.99 -26.50 15.52
CA ASN A 118 6.15 -27.43 14.77
C ASN A 118 5.52 -28.42 15.76
N PHE A 119 4.24 -28.77 15.57
CA PHE A 119 3.57 -29.77 16.39
C PHE A 119 2.42 -30.44 15.62
N GLU A 120 2.06 -31.65 16.02
CA GLU A 120 0.87 -32.35 15.53
C GLU A 120 -0.25 -32.26 16.57
N TYR A 121 -1.42 -31.74 16.18
CA TYR A 121 -2.61 -31.67 17.03
C TYR A 121 -3.90 -31.50 16.23
N GLY A 122 -5.02 -32.04 16.74
CA GLY A 122 -6.33 -32.07 16.09
C GLY A 122 -7.09 -30.73 16.04
N LEU A 123 -6.41 -29.58 15.91
CA LEU A 123 -7.05 -28.26 16.01
C LEU A 123 -8.16 -28.02 14.98
N SER A 124 -8.04 -28.58 13.76
CA SER A 124 -9.10 -28.47 12.75
C SER A 124 -10.41 -29.14 13.20
N GLU A 125 -10.33 -30.26 13.93
CA GLU A 125 -11.49 -30.96 14.50
C GLU A 125 -12.15 -30.12 15.61
N LEU A 126 -11.38 -29.21 16.22
CA LEU A 126 -11.82 -28.27 17.25
C LEU A 126 -12.25 -26.90 16.68
N GLY A 127 -12.40 -26.78 15.36
CA GLY A 127 -12.92 -25.59 14.70
C GLY A 127 -11.89 -24.50 14.39
N TRP A 128 -10.59 -24.72 14.64
CA TRP A 128 -9.55 -23.76 14.32
C TRP A 128 -9.37 -23.62 12.81
N LYS A 129 -9.10 -22.37 12.37
CA LYS A 129 -8.86 -22.05 10.96
C LYS A 129 -7.41 -22.33 10.59
N ALA A 130 -7.07 -22.23 9.31
CA ALA A 130 -5.72 -22.51 8.84
C ALA A 130 -4.67 -21.49 9.32
N ALA A 131 -5.09 -20.28 9.70
CA ALA A 131 -4.24 -19.29 10.36
C ALA A 131 -5.03 -18.63 11.50
N ASN A 132 -4.42 -18.54 12.68
CA ASN A 132 -5.05 -18.00 13.88
C ASN A 132 -4.04 -17.10 14.58
N PHE A 133 -4.43 -15.85 14.79
CA PHE A 133 -3.62 -14.83 15.45
C PHE A 133 -4.18 -14.63 16.85
N ILE A 134 -3.35 -14.88 17.86
CA ILE A 134 -3.75 -14.81 19.26
C ILE A 134 -3.11 -13.57 19.87
N VAL A 135 -3.97 -12.68 20.37
CA VAL A 135 -3.58 -11.44 21.03
C VAL A 135 -3.59 -11.67 22.54
N ASP A 136 -2.45 -11.51 23.17
CA ASP A 136 -2.30 -11.60 24.62
C ASP A 136 -1.06 -10.82 25.08
N PRO A 137 -1.07 -10.12 26.23
CA PRO A 137 0.11 -9.41 26.74
C PRO A 137 1.34 -10.29 26.92
N GLU A 138 1.15 -11.58 27.24
CA GLU A 138 2.24 -12.50 27.58
C GLU A 138 2.28 -13.70 26.63
N ASP A 139 1.14 -14.35 26.41
CA ASP A 139 1.04 -15.63 25.71
C ASP A 139 0.61 -15.51 24.25
N TRP A 140 0.82 -14.37 23.60
CA TRP A 140 0.46 -14.19 22.20
C TRP A 140 1.18 -15.17 21.26
N GLY A 141 0.62 -15.36 20.07
CA GLY A 141 1.26 -16.16 19.04
C GLY A 141 0.44 -16.29 17.77
N ILE A 142 1.05 -16.91 16.78
CA ILE A 142 0.41 -17.25 15.51
C ILE A 142 0.42 -18.76 15.36
N VAL A 143 -0.76 -19.36 15.23
CA VAL A 143 -0.91 -20.79 15.00
C VAL A 143 -1.40 -21.01 13.57
N VAL A 144 -0.52 -21.55 12.73
CA VAL A 144 -0.76 -21.79 11.30
C VAL A 144 -0.69 -23.26 10.96
N LYS A 145 -1.56 -23.70 10.05
CA LYS A 145 -1.60 -25.06 9.53
C LYS A 145 -0.47 -25.25 8.51
N ARG A 146 0.23 -26.38 8.61
CA ARG A 146 1.36 -26.73 7.73
C ARG A 146 0.95 -27.80 6.72
N GLY A 147 0.02 -27.46 5.82
CA GLY A 147 -0.45 -28.39 4.78
C GLY A 147 -1.54 -29.35 5.27
N LYS A 148 -1.51 -30.60 4.83
CA LYS A 148 -2.55 -31.60 5.14
C LYS A 148 -2.40 -32.18 6.55
N GLY A 149 -3.49 -32.76 7.07
CA GLY A 149 -3.47 -33.50 8.33
C GLY A 149 -3.50 -32.62 9.58
N LYS A 150 -2.72 -33.03 10.59
CA LYS A 150 -2.70 -32.46 11.95
C LYS A 150 -1.47 -31.59 12.22
N SER A 151 -0.71 -31.21 11.18
CA SER A 151 0.53 -30.45 11.34
C SER A 151 0.29 -28.95 11.47
N TRP A 152 0.86 -28.35 12.51
CA TRP A 152 0.75 -26.93 12.83
C TRP A 152 2.10 -26.33 13.20
N ARG A 153 2.18 -24.99 13.13
CA ARG A 153 3.28 -24.20 13.65
C ARG A 153 2.74 -23.14 14.59
N LEU A 154 3.32 -23.04 15.78
CA LEU A 154 3.25 -21.84 16.62
C LEU A 154 4.47 -20.97 16.31
N ALA A 155 4.25 -19.70 16.00
CA ALA A 155 5.28 -18.66 16.05
C ALA A 155 4.94 -17.70 17.20
N THR A 156 5.85 -17.54 18.15
CA THR A 156 5.70 -16.63 19.30
C THR A 156 7.06 -16.02 19.63
N GLY A 157 7.09 -15.03 20.53
CA GLY A 157 8.32 -14.42 21.00
C GLY A 157 8.43 -14.44 22.53
N ILE A 158 9.64 -14.64 23.01
CA ILE A 158 10.01 -14.53 24.43
C ILE A 158 10.83 -13.28 24.62
N ARG A 159 10.49 -12.47 25.64
CA ARG A 159 11.29 -11.30 26.01
C ARG A 159 12.61 -11.75 26.59
N VAL A 160 13.71 -11.18 26.11
CA VAL A 160 15.05 -11.47 26.63
C VAL A 160 15.46 -10.30 27.52
N ALA A 161 15.77 -10.58 28.79
CA ALA A 161 16.11 -9.54 29.78
C ALA A 161 17.46 -8.87 29.48
N ASP A 162 18.41 -9.62 28.91
CA ASP A 162 19.74 -9.14 28.53
C ASP A 162 20.00 -9.34 27.03
N ALA A 163 20.03 -8.24 26.27
CA ALA A 163 20.32 -8.20 24.84
C ALA A 163 21.75 -8.69 24.47
N THR A 164 22.58 -8.97 25.48
CA THR A 164 23.98 -9.36 25.41
C THR A 164 24.23 -10.86 25.62
N SER A 165 23.22 -11.64 26.06
CA SER A 165 23.36 -13.09 26.14
C SER A 165 23.49 -13.67 24.73
N HIS A 166 24.54 -14.47 24.51
CA HIS A 166 24.94 -14.94 23.19
C HIS A 166 23.74 -15.53 22.43
N ARG A 167 23.39 -14.89 21.31
CA ARG A 167 22.30 -15.27 20.40
C ARG A 167 22.65 -16.58 19.71
N THR A 168 22.59 -17.68 20.46
CA THR A 168 22.85 -19.02 19.94
C THR A 168 21.62 -19.50 19.18
N ASN A 169 21.82 -20.21 18.08
CA ASN A 169 20.73 -20.89 17.35
C ASN A 169 20.13 -22.09 18.13
N THR A 170 20.55 -22.28 19.38
CA THR A 170 20.15 -23.37 20.26
C THR A 170 19.38 -22.80 21.45
N LEU A 171 18.26 -23.44 21.77
CA LEU A 171 17.45 -23.13 22.96
C LEU A 171 17.88 -24.00 24.13
N ASP A 172 17.95 -23.43 25.33
CA ASP A 172 18.08 -24.22 26.54
C ASP A 172 16.75 -24.93 26.90
N ALA A 173 16.85 -25.94 27.77
CA ALA A 173 15.69 -26.74 28.17
C ALA A 173 14.61 -25.90 28.90
N ALA A 174 15.03 -24.86 29.63
CA ALA A 174 14.12 -23.97 30.35
C ALA A 174 13.22 -23.19 29.38
N THR A 175 13.82 -22.61 28.34
CA THR A 175 13.12 -21.86 27.31
C THR A 175 12.19 -22.76 26.51
N VAL A 176 12.63 -23.97 26.16
CA VAL A 176 11.77 -24.97 25.52
C VAL A 176 10.53 -25.27 26.38
N ASN A 177 10.71 -25.48 27.70
CA ASN A 177 9.59 -25.74 28.61
C ASN A 177 8.62 -24.56 28.72
N VAL A 178 9.13 -23.33 28.74
CA VAL A 178 8.28 -22.12 28.73
C VAL A 178 7.40 -22.08 27.47
N VAL A 179 7.99 -22.32 26.30
CA VAL A 179 7.25 -22.31 25.03
C VAL A 179 6.21 -23.44 24.99
N LYS A 180 6.55 -24.64 25.46
CA LYS A 180 5.59 -25.75 25.53
C LYS A 180 4.43 -25.43 26.47
N LYS A 181 4.71 -24.85 27.65
CA LYS A 181 3.67 -24.43 28.60
C LYS A 181 2.75 -23.37 28.01
N ARG A 182 3.31 -22.38 27.31
CA ARG A 182 2.55 -21.37 26.56
C ARG A 182 1.66 -22.01 25.50
N LEU A 183 2.21 -22.92 24.68
CA LEU A 183 1.43 -23.64 23.68
C LEU A 183 0.24 -24.37 24.34
N CYS A 184 0.47 -25.09 25.43
CA CYS A 184 -0.60 -25.78 26.16
C CYS A 184 -1.63 -24.81 26.76
N HIS A 185 -1.25 -23.59 27.14
CA HIS A 185 -2.19 -22.58 27.64
C HIS A 185 -3.04 -21.97 26.51
N LEU A 186 -2.45 -21.79 25.33
CA LEU A 186 -3.13 -21.21 24.16
C LEU A 186 -4.12 -22.16 23.50
N LEU A 187 -3.82 -23.46 23.49
CA LEU A 187 -4.58 -24.43 22.74
C LEU A 187 -5.72 -25.03 23.57
N PRO A 188 -6.91 -25.21 22.97
CA PRO A 188 -8.03 -25.85 23.66
C PRO A 188 -7.85 -27.37 23.72
N GLY A 189 -8.65 -28.01 24.57
CA GLY A 189 -8.74 -29.47 24.64
C GLY A 189 -7.64 -30.11 25.49
N ASP A 190 -7.49 -31.42 25.34
CA ASP A 190 -6.45 -32.18 26.04
C ASP A 190 -5.10 -31.98 25.35
N THR A 191 -4.29 -31.09 25.89
CA THR A 191 -2.99 -30.70 25.35
C THR A 191 -1.89 -31.71 25.67
N SER A 192 -2.17 -32.76 26.47
CA SER A 192 -1.24 -33.88 26.66
C SER A 192 -1.01 -34.70 25.39
N ARG A 193 -1.92 -34.60 24.41
CA ARG A 193 -1.86 -35.28 23.11
C ARG A 193 -1.05 -34.53 22.05
N ILE A 194 -0.42 -33.40 22.39
CA ILE A 194 0.42 -32.64 21.46
C ILE A 194 1.72 -33.41 21.23
N GLU A 195 2.00 -33.73 19.97
CA GLU A 195 3.29 -34.28 19.56
C GLU A 195 4.18 -33.14 19.06
N TYR A 196 5.30 -32.92 19.74
CA TYR A 196 6.22 -31.81 19.42
C TYR A 196 7.19 -32.23 18.32
N GLY A 197 7.29 -31.39 17.28
CA GLY A 197 8.33 -31.46 16.26
C GLY A 197 9.48 -30.48 16.55
N ALA A 198 10.07 -29.95 15.48
CA ALA A 198 11.17 -28.99 15.58
C ALA A 198 10.76 -27.70 16.34
N ILE A 199 11.63 -27.28 17.25
CA ILE A 199 11.54 -26.02 17.99
C ILE A 199 12.80 -25.21 17.68
N ALA A 200 12.65 -24.10 16.96
CA ALA A 200 13.78 -23.33 16.45
C ALA A 200 13.69 -21.86 16.84
N PRO A 201 14.74 -21.28 17.46
CA PRO A 201 14.82 -19.85 17.65
C PRO A 201 15.25 -19.15 16.35
N TYR A 202 14.78 -17.92 16.15
CA TYR A 202 15.30 -17.04 15.13
C TYR A 202 15.20 -15.58 15.54
N VAL A 203 16.14 -14.79 15.03
CA VAL A 203 16.17 -13.34 15.20
C VAL A 203 15.33 -12.72 14.11
N VAL A 204 14.56 -11.69 14.46
CA VAL A 204 13.63 -11.05 13.55
C VAL A 204 14.09 -9.64 13.23
N HIS A 205 14.03 -9.31 11.95
CA HIS A 205 14.53 -8.08 11.40
C HIS A 205 13.40 -7.31 10.71
N GLN A 206 13.60 -6.01 10.58
CA GLN A 206 12.91 -5.12 9.63
C GLN A 206 13.99 -4.37 8.89
N ARG A 207 14.48 -4.99 7.82
CA ARG A 207 15.68 -4.53 7.12
C ARG A 207 15.53 -4.61 5.60
N CYS A 208 16.16 -3.68 4.90
CA CYS A 208 16.08 -3.57 3.44
C CYS A 208 17.45 -3.20 2.88
N ALA A 209 17.85 -3.81 1.78
CA ALA A 209 19.10 -3.48 1.11
C ALA A 209 19.08 -2.02 0.61
N SER A 210 20.22 -1.35 0.67
CA SER A 210 20.37 0.03 0.19
C SER A 210 20.04 0.17 -1.30
N SER A 211 20.29 -0.88 -2.10
CA SER A 211 19.82 -1.04 -3.47
C SER A 211 19.45 -2.50 -3.75
N PHE A 212 18.55 -2.74 -4.72
CA PHE A 212 18.22 -4.08 -5.22
C PHE A 212 18.90 -4.37 -6.57
N VAL A 213 19.71 -3.43 -7.07
CA VAL A 213 20.47 -3.56 -8.32
C VAL A 213 21.83 -2.87 -8.19
N GLN A 214 22.86 -3.51 -8.74
CA GLN A 214 24.19 -2.94 -8.93
C GLN A 214 24.78 -3.51 -10.22
N GLY A 215 24.84 -2.68 -11.26
CA GLY A 215 25.20 -3.13 -12.61
C GLY A 215 24.29 -4.29 -13.06
N ASN A 216 24.90 -5.42 -13.38
CA ASN A 216 24.22 -6.62 -13.88
C ASN A 216 23.82 -7.62 -12.77
N VAL A 217 23.91 -7.21 -11.49
CA VAL A 217 23.54 -8.05 -10.34
C VAL A 217 22.32 -7.46 -9.64
N LEU A 218 21.32 -8.30 -9.38
CA LEU A 218 20.04 -7.91 -8.77
C LEU A 218 19.75 -8.73 -7.52
N LEU A 219 18.94 -8.22 -6.61
CA LEU A 219 18.50 -8.92 -5.39
C LEU A 219 16.98 -9.08 -5.37
N ALA A 220 16.48 -10.22 -4.88
CA ALA A 220 15.05 -10.48 -4.70
C ALA A 220 14.76 -11.28 -3.42
N GLY A 221 13.58 -11.10 -2.83
CA GLY A 221 13.16 -11.79 -1.61
C GLY A 221 14.07 -11.48 -0.43
N ASP A 222 14.31 -12.48 0.42
CA ASP A 222 15.07 -12.34 1.67
C ASP A 222 16.51 -11.83 1.47
N ALA A 223 17.09 -11.98 0.28
CA ALA A 223 18.39 -11.39 -0.06
C ALA A 223 18.31 -9.86 -0.11
N ALA A 224 17.18 -9.31 -0.52
CA ALA A 224 16.92 -7.89 -0.69
C ALA A 224 16.28 -7.25 0.56
N HIS A 225 15.42 -7.96 1.29
CA HIS A 225 14.74 -7.41 2.46
C HIS A 225 14.30 -8.50 3.44
N LEU A 226 14.23 -8.16 4.72
CA LEU A 226 13.89 -9.04 5.83
C LEU A 226 12.80 -8.40 6.65
N ASN A 227 11.73 -9.15 6.90
CA ASN A 227 10.64 -8.70 7.75
C ASN A 227 10.29 -9.71 8.84
N ASN A 228 9.48 -9.25 9.79
CA ASN A 228 8.88 -10.15 10.75
C ASN A 228 7.79 -11.02 10.10
N PRO A 229 7.61 -12.27 10.54
CA PRO A 229 6.70 -13.20 9.88
C PRO A 229 5.23 -12.94 10.20
N VAL A 230 4.89 -11.95 11.04
CA VAL A 230 3.51 -11.68 11.44
C VAL A 230 2.74 -11.05 10.27
N GLY A 231 1.86 -11.85 9.67
CA GLY A 231 1.11 -11.49 8.46
C GLY A 231 1.56 -12.23 7.20
N GLY A 232 2.62 -13.05 7.27
CA GLY A 232 3.01 -13.92 6.15
C GLY A 232 3.52 -13.18 4.91
N LEU A 233 4.09 -11.98 5.08
CA LEU A 233 4.46 -11.12 3.96
C LEU A 233 5.87 -11.36 3.41
N GLY A 234 6.77 -12.04 4.12
CA GLY A 234 8.13 -12.34 3.64
C GLY A 234 8.12 -13.09 2.30
N LEU A 235 7.60 -14.33 2.28
CA LEU A 235 7.48 -15.12 1.05
C LEU A 235 6.64 -14.41 -0.03
N THR A 236 5.49 -13.86 0.37
CA THR A 236 4.54 -13.22 -0.56
C THR A 236 5.20 -12.05 -1.31
N THR A 237 5.91 -11.18 -0.60
CA THR A 237 6.59 -10.04 -1.23
C THR A 237 7.83 -10.47 -2.00
N GLY A 238 8.53 -11.52 -1.58
CA GLY A 238 9.61 -12.13 -2.36
C GLY A 238 9.15 -12.71 -3.69
N LEU A 239 7.98 -13.37 -3.73
CA LEU A 239 7.38 -13.83 -4.99
C LEU A 239 7.02 -12.67 -5.92
N LEU A 240 6.54 -11.56 -5.36
CA LEU A 240 6.23 -10.34 -6.12
C LEU A 240 7.50 -9.66 -6.65
N ASP A 241 8.61 -9.71 -5.90
CA ASP A 241 9.92 -9.29 -6.41
C ASP A 241 10.32 -10.14 -7.61
N ALA A 242 10.26 -11.48 -7.48
CA ALA A 242 10.65 -12.40 -8.53
C ALA A 242 9.83 -12.18 -9.81
N ALA A 243 8.51 -11.98 -9.67
CA ALA A 243 7.63 -11.73 -10.81
C ALA A 243 7.90 -10.38 -11.50
N HIS A 244 8.10 -9.29 -10.75
CA HIS A 244 8.46 -8.00 -11.33
C HIS A 244 9.84 -8.03 -11.99
N LEU A 245 10.80 -8.71 -11.36
CA LEU A 245 12.13 -8.88 -11.91
C LEU A 245 12.12 -9.72 -13.19
N ALA A 246 11.38 -10.82 -13.23
CA ALA A 246 11.24 -11.65 -14.42
C ALA A 246 10.69 -10.87 -15.63
N GLY A 247 9.64 -10.06 -15.40
CA GLY A 247 9.11 -9.18 -16.46
C GLY A 247 10.12 -8.12 -16.91
N SER A 248 10.89 -7.55 -15.98
CA SER A 248 11.91 -6.54 -16.28
C SER A 248 13.08 -7.14 -17.06
N LEU A 249 13.55 -8.34 -16.68
CA LEU A 249 14.60 -9.07 -17.38
C LEU A 249 14.14 -9.50 -18.77
N SER A 250 12.88 -9.92 -18.94
CA SER A 250 12.32 -10.22 -20.26
C SER A 250 12.42 -9.01 -21.19
N GLN A 251 11.94 -7.85 -20.76
CA GLN A 251 12.00 -6.62 -21.56
C GLN A 251 13.43 -6.28 -22.00
N VAL A 252 14.41 -6.43 -21.10
CA VAL A 252 15.81 -6.13 -21.42
C VAL A 252 16.41 -7.18 -22.36
N LEU A 253 16.18 -8.47 -22.11
CA LEU A 253 16.83 -9.57 -22.82
C LEU A 253 16.20 -9.88 -24.18
N THR A 254 14.89 -9.66 -24.35
CA THR A 254 14.15 -10.08 -25.54
C THR A 254 13.51 -8.93 -26.31
N GLU A 255 13.27 -7.80 -25.68
CA GLU A 255 12.54 -6.66 -26.30
C GLU A 255 13.44 -5.43 -26.53
N GLY A 256 14.73 -5.50 -26.16
CA GLY A 256 15.70 -4.42 -26.37
C GLY A 256 15.47 -3.21 -25.46
N ALA A 257 14.75 -3.37 -24.35
CA ALA A 257 14.55 -2.30 -23.39
C ALA A 257 15.88 -1.90 -22.71
N SER A 258 16.02 -0.61 -22.38
CA SER A 258 17.21 -0.14 -21.66
C SER A 258 17.33 -0.77 -20.27
N ALA A 259 18.55 -0.89 -19.76
CA ALA A 259 18.81 -1.39 -18.40
C ALA A 259 18.11 -0.57 -17.29
N GLY A 260 17.66 0.66 -17.58
CA GLY A 260 16.89 1.49 -16.65
C GLY A 260 15.58 0.84 -16.17
N VAL A 261 15.02 -0.14 -16.88
CA VAL A 261 13.87 -0.92 -16.41
C VAL A 261 14.21 -1.71 -15.13
N LEU A 262 15.44 -2.22 -15.02
CA LEU A 262 15.91 -2.94 -13.83
C LEU A 262 16.11 -1.99 -12.62
N GLU A 263 16.50 -0.74 -12.87
CA GLU A 263 16.50 0.29 -11.84
C GLU A 263 15.08 0.63 -11.38
N SER A 264 14.11 0.69 -12.31
CA SER A 264 12.70 0.89 -11.96
C SER A 264 12.17 -0.23 -11.09
N TYR A 265 12.53 -1.48 -11.40
CA TYR A 265 12.26 -2.64 -10.55
C TYR A 265 12.80 -2.41 -9.14
N ALA A 266 14.09 -2.10 -9.02
CA ALA A 266 14.76 -1.94 -7.73
C ALA A 266 14.13 -0.82 -6.90
N LYS A 267 13.92 0.37 -7.50
CA LYS A 267 13.28 1.52 -6.85
C LYS A 267 11.87 1.20 -6.38
N THR A 268 11.07 0.54 -7.22
CA THR A 268 9.68 0.21 -6.89
C THR A 268 9.58 -0.81 -5.77
N ARG A 269 10.34 -1.92 -5.84
CA ARG A 269 10.26 -2.99 -4.83
C ARG A 269 10.82 -2.54 -3.48
N ARG A 270 11.92 -1.79 -3.48
CA ARG A 270 12.46 -1.17 -2.26
C ARG A 270 11.47 -0.18 -1.63
N ARG A 271 10.80 0.64 -2.44
CA ARG A 271 9.75 1.56 -1.97
C ARG A 271 8.58 0.80 -1.34
N ILE A 272 8.05 -0.23 -2.00
CA ILE A 272 6.96 -1.07 -1.48
C ILE A 272 7.34 -1.70 -0.13
N PHE A 273 8.57 -2.17 0.01
CA PHE A 273 9.02 -2.69 1.30
C PHE A 273 8.94 -1.62 2.40
N ARG A 274 9.57 -0.46 2.17
CA ARG A 274 9.68 0.61 3.18
C ARG A 274 8.35 1.27 3.53
N GLU A 275 7.51 1.50 2.52
CA GLU A 275 6.26 2.26 2.68
C GLU A 275 5.06 1.37 2.98
N SER A 276 5.17 0.05 2.76
CA SER A 276 4.05 -0.87 2.97
C SER A 276 4.45 -2.09 3.79
N THR A 277 5.34 -2.95 3.29
CA THR A 277 5.61 -4.24 3.94
C THR A 277 6.12 -4.12 5.38
N ASP A 278 7.12 -3.27 5.63
CA ASP A 278 7.65 -3.05 6.98
C ASP A 278 6.58 -2.43 7.91
N PRO A 279 5.92 -1.31 7.57
CA PRO A 279 4.85 -0.76 8.40
C PRO A 279 3.73 -1.75 8.74
N ILE A 280 3.28 -2.55 7.75
CA ILE A 280 2.19 -3.53 7.94
C ILE A 280 2.62 -4.64 8.88
N THR A 281 3.76 -5.28 8.60
CA THR A 281 4.25 -6.39 9.44
C THR A 281 4.59 -5.89 10.84
N THR A 282 5.15 -4.69 10.99
CA THR A 282 5.40 -4.05 12.29
C THR A 282 4.10 -3.83 13.06
N ALA A 283 3.08 -3.24 12.42
CA ALA A 283 1.78 -3.03 13.04
C ALA A 283 1.11 -4.36 13.44
N ASN A 284 1.25 -5.41 12.62
CA ASN A 284 0.74 -6.74 12.93
C ASN A 284 1.41 -7.32 14.17
N LEU A 285 2.74 -7.27 14.27
CA LEU A 285 3.47 -7.74 15.43
C LEU A 285 3.06 -7.00 16.71
N LEU A 286 3.08 -5.67 16.67
CA LEU A 286 2.70 -4.83 17.82
C LEU A 286 1.26 -5.10 18.27
N ARG A 287 0.33 -5.34 17.33
CA ARG A 287 -1.06 -5.68 17.64
C ARG A 287 -1.16 -6.94 18.49
N LEU A 288 -0.29 -7.94 18.29
CA LEU A 288 -0.37 -9.19 19.04
C LEU A 288 -0.02 -9.04 20.52
N HIS A 289 0.94 -8.18 20.86
CA HIS A 289 1.55 -8.22 22.20
C HIS A 289 1.80 -6.88 22.87
N SER A 290 1.89 -5.77 22.12
CA SER A 290 2.29 -4.48 22.71
C SER A 290 1.27 -4.00 23.74
N GLN A 291 1.79 -3.44 24.83
CA GLN A 291 1.02 -2.85 25.93
C GLN A 291 1.24 -1.34 26.07
N ARG A 292 1.94 -0.71 25.11
CA ARG A 292 2.01 0.75 25.03
C ARG A 292 0.61 1.30 24.78
N ALA A 293 0.20 2.36 25.48
CA ALA A 293 -1.16 2.89 25.41
C ALA A 293 -1.63 3.19 23.97
N GLU A 294 -0.73 3.70 23.12
CA GLU A 294 -1.00 3.97 21.70
C GLU A 294 -1.30 2.70 20.89
N ASP A 295 -0.58 1.61 21.13
CA ASP A 295 -0.75 0.34 20.42
C ASP A 295 -2.02 -0.36 20.88
N VAL A 296 -2.32 -0.30 22.19
CA VAL A 296 -3.57 -0.79 22.76
C VAL A 296 -4.76 -0.04 22.15
N LYS A 297 -4.68 1.29 22.03
CA LYS A 297 -5.72 2.11 21.39
C LYS A 297 -5.93 1.70 19.92
N LYS A 298 -4.86 1.66 19.12
CA LYS A 298 -4.92 1.23 17.70
C LYS A 298 -5.50 -0.17 17.55
N ARG A 299 -5.13 -1.09 18.45
CA ARG A 299 -5.64 -2.46 18.48
C ARG A 299 -7.14 -2.50 18.78
N SER A 300 -7.60 -1.75 19.79
CA SER A 300 -9.02 -1.66 20.12
C SER A 300 -9.83 -1.08 18.96
N GLU A 301 -9.37 0.00 18.34
CA GLU A 301 -10.00 0.60 17.16
C GLU A 301 -10.06 -0.39 15.99
N PHE A 302 -8.97 -1.13 15.74
CA PHE A 302 -8.94 -2.18 14.72
C PHE A 302 -10.00 -3.27 14.98
N PHE A 303 -10.09 -3.77 16.21
CA PHE A 303 -11.06 -4.81 16.57
C PHE A 303 -12.51 -4.31 16.55
N GLU A 304 -12.74 -3.07 16.96
CA GLU A 304 -14.05 -2.42 16.87
C GLU A 304 -14.50 -2.28 15.42
N ASN A 305 -13.59 -1.84 14.54
CA ASN A 305 -13.85 -1.72 13.10
C ASN A 305 -14.23 -3.06 12.47
N ILE A 306 -13.47 -4.14 12.70
CA ILE A 306 -13.81 -5.45 12.10
C ILE A 306 -15.06 -6.10 12.70
N SER A 307 -15.39 -5.79 13.96
CA SER A 307 -16.53 -6.42 14.65
C SER A 307 -17.85 -5.71 14.34
N ASN A 308 -17.83 -4.39 14.27
CA ASN A 308 -19.04 -3.57 14.20
C ASN A 308 -19.30 -2.96 12.81
N ARG A 309 -18.26 -2.82 11.97
CA ARG A 309 -18.39 -2.18 10.64
C ARG A 309 -18.13 -3.20 9.53
N LYS A 310 -19.23 -3.71 8.96
CA LYS A 310 -19.23 -4.67 7.84
C LYS A 310 -19.38 -4.00 6.47
N ASP A 311 -19.31 -2.68 6.41
CA ASP A 311 -19.35 -1.99 5.13
C ASP A 311 -18.08 -2.30 4.32
N LEU A 312 -18.23 -2.39 3.01
CA LEU A 312 -17.16 -2.74 2.08
C LEU A 312 -15.95 -1.82 2.26
N GLY A 313 -16.17 -0.54 2.60
CA GLY A 313 -15.10 0.44 2.88
C GLY A 313 -14.24 0.06 4.08
N THR A 314 -14.84 -0.36 5.19
CA THR A 314 -14.09 -0.82 6.38
C THR A 314 -13.40 -2.17 6.13
N ILE A 315 -14.06 -3.11 5.44
CA ILE A 315 -13.46 -4.41 5.07
C ILE A 315 -12.25 -4.19 4.16
N LEU A 316 -12.39 -3.30 3.18
CA LEU A 316 -11.30 -2.90 2.32
C LEU A 316 -10.23 -2.17 3.13
N GLN A 317 -10.53 -1.18 3.96
CA GLN A 317 -9.49 -0.44 4.72
C GLN A 317 -8.68 -1.33 5.67
N VAL A 318 -9.28 -2.40 6.19
CA VAL A 318 -8.62 -3.38 7.05
C VAL A 318 -7.87 -4.47 6.24
N GLY A 319 -8.37 -4.86 5.06
CA GLY A 319 -7.72 -5.86 4.17
C GLY A 319 -6.85 -5.29 3.04
N LEU A 320 -6.91 -3.97 2.80
CA LEU A 320 -6.22 -3.20 1.75
C LEU A 320 -4.70 -3.25 1.81
N PRO A 321 -4.05 -3.34 2.98
CA PRO A 321 -2.60 -3.37 3.01
C PRO A 321 -2.01 -4.57 2.23
N ASP A 322 -2.77 -5.67 2.08
CA ASP A 322 -2.35 -6.83 1.28
C ASP A 322 -2.47 -6.61 -0.24
N PHE A 323 -3.41 -5.77 -0.70
CA PHE A 323 -3.59 -5.43 -2.12
C PHE A 323 -2.53 -4.43 -2.62
N GLY A 324 -2.02 -3.57 -1.73
CA GLY A 324 -0.95 -2.62 -2.02
C GLY A 324 0.43 -3.24 -2.30
N LEU A 325 0.56 -4.56 -2.10
CA LEU A 325 1.82 -5.28 -2.30
C LEU A 325 2.05 -5.67 -3.76
N THR A 326 0.99 -5.75 -4.57
CA THR A 326 1.06 -6.31 -5.92
C THR A 326 1.73 -5.32 -6.90
N SER A 327 2.99 -5.58 -7.27
CA SER A 327 3.68 -4.89 -8.37
C SER A 327 3.50 -5.60 -9.72
N THR A 328 2.77 -6.71 -9.72
CA THR A 328 2.54 -7.60 -10.87
C THR A 328 1.24 -7.30 -11.61
N SER A 329 0.42 -6.38 -11.09
CA SER A 329 -0.69 -5.83 -11.83
C SER A 329 -0.14 -5.06 -13.04
N ASN A 330 -0.66 -5.36 -14.24
CA ASN A 330 -0.45 -4.52 -15.42
C ASN A 330 -1.01 -3.10 -15.24
N THR A 331 -1.77 -2.87 -14.16
CA THR A 331 -2.24 -1.56 -13.71
C THR A 331 -1.42 -1.15 -12.48
N LYS A 332 -0.36 -0.36 -12.72
CA LYS A 332 0.43 0.28 -11.66
C LYS A 332 -0.29 1.58 -11.26
N PHE A 333 -0.48 1.79 -9.96
CA PHE A 333 -0.99 3.06 -9.44
C PHE A 333 0.08 3.75 -8.62
N ASP A 334 0.23 5.06 -8.81
CA ASP A 334 1.30 5.85 -8.19
C ASP A 334 1.11 6.05 -6.68
N THR A 335 -0.06 5.66 -6.13
CA THR A 335 -0.34 5.74 -4.68
C THR A 335 -1.35 4.71 -4.19
N TYR A 336 -1.08 4.15 -3.01
CA TYR A 336 -2.03 3.37 -2.20
C TYR A 336 -2.57 4.17 -0.99
N HIS A 337 -2.23 5.46 -0.91
CA HIS A 337 -2.79 6.41 0.03
C HIS A 337 -4.07 7.02 -0.51
N GLU A 338 -4.78 7.74 0.36
CA GLU A 338 -5.97 8.50 0.03
C GLU A 338 -5.76 9.38 -1.22
N VAL A 339 -6.74 9.34 -2.12
CA VAL A 339 -6.75 10.10 -3.37
C VAL A 339 -7.97 10.99 -3.37
N THR A 340 -7.77 12.28 -3.69
CA THR A 340 -8.84 13.22 -3.98
C THR A 340 -8.93 13.39 -5.50
N TRP A 341 -10.09 13.08 -6.06
CA TRP A 341 -10.40 13.26 -7.47
C TRP A 341 -11.14 14.59 -7.64
N PHE A 342 -10.48 15.52 -8.33
CA PHE A 342 -11.03 16.82 -8.71
C PHE A 342 -11.63 16.70 -10.10
N ILE A 343 -12.88 17.14 -10.27
CA ILE A 343 -13.62 17.06 -11.52
C ILE A 343 -14.31 18.40 -11.78
N SER A 344 -13.99 19.04 -12.91
CA SER A 344 -14.68 20.23 -13.38
C SER A 344 -16.10 19.89 -13.83
N VAL A 345 -17.04 20.78 -13.56
CA VAL A 345 -18.42 20.66 -14.02
C VAL A 345 -18.86 21.96 -14.68
N THR A 346 -19.27 21.85 -15.94
CA THR A 346 -19.86 22.98 -16.69
C THR A 346 -21.34 22.72 -16.94
N LYS A 347 -22.11 23.79 -16.99
CA LYS A 347 -23.54 23.76 -17.32
C LYS A 347 -23.72 23.25 -18.75
N PRO A 348 -24.57 22.23 -18.98
CA PRO A 348 -24.90 21.79 -20.33
C PRO A 348 -25.47 22.93 -21.18
N GLU A 349 -25.22 22.87 -22.48
CA GLU A 349 -25.75 23.85 -23.43
C GLU A 349 -27.28 23.82 -23.43
N GLY A 350 -27.91 25.00 -23.56
CA GLY A 350 -29.37 25.14 -23.55
C GLY A 350 -30.05 24.98 -22.18
N TRP A 351 -29.32 24.65 -21.11
CA TRP A 351 -29.91 24.57 -19.77
C TRP A 351 -30.02 25.93 -19.09
N ALA A 352 -31.17 26.17 -18.44
CA ALA A 352 -31.33 27.26 -17.48
C ALA A 352 -30.45 27.03 -16.24
N THR A 353 -29.95 28.11 -15.64
CA THR A 353 -29.02 28.05 -14.50
C THR A 353 -29.67 27.41 -13.27
N GLU A 354 -30.95 27.68 -13.04
CA GLU A 354 -31.74 27.12 -11.94
C GLU A 354 -31.90 25.61 -12.09
N LYS A 355 -32.24 25.16 -13.30
CA LYS A 355 -32.33 23.72 -13.63
C LYS A 355 -30.99 23.04 -13.38
N PHE A 356 -29.91 23.60 -13.89
CA PHE A 356 -28.56 23.06 -13.71
C PHE A 356 -28.19 22.95 -12.23
N THR A 357 -28.41 24.03 -11.47
CA THR A 357 -28.08 24.07 -10.04
C THR A 357 -28.90 23.05 -9.26
N HIS A 358 -30.19 22.92 -9.55
CA HIS A 358 -31.06 21.91 -8.91
C HIS A 358 -30.58 20.49 -9.22
N GLU A 359 -30.37 20.17 -10.50
CA GLU A 359 -29.91 18.84 -10.95
C GLU A 359 -28.55 18.47 -10.33
N TYR A 360 -27.63 19.44 -10.24
CA TYR A 360 -26.30 19.17 -9.72
C TYR A 360 -26.23 19.14 -8.19
N LYS A 361 -26.74 20.17 -7.50
CA LYS A 361 -26.67 20.27 -6.03
C LYS A 361 -27.66 19.34 -5.31
N THR A 362 -28.76 18.96 -5.97
CA THR A 362 -29.82 18.17 -5.33
C THR A 362 -29.83 16.74 -5.85
N ILE A 363 -30.03 16.55 -7.15
CA ILE A 363 -30.24 15.22 -7.73
C ILE A 363 -28.94 14.42 -7.76
N HIS A 364 -27.88 15.00 -8.34
CA HIS A 364 -26.57 14.35 -8.43
C HIS A 364 -25.95 14.12 -7.04
N ALA A 365 -25.97 15.13 -6.17
CA ALA A 365 -25.52 14.99 -4.79
C ALA A 365 -26.28 13.88 -4.03
N GLY A 366 -27.61 13.82 -4.18
CA GLY A 366 -28.46 12.82 -3.54
C GLY A 366 -28.20 11.39 -4.03
N MET A 367 -27.93 11.20 -5.33
CA MET A 367 -27.53 9.90 -5.87
C MET A 367 -26.21 9.41 -5.26
N THR A 368 -25.21 10.28 -5.15
CA THR A 368 -23.92 9.92 -4.55
C THR A 368 -24.04 9.58 -3.06
N ARG A 369 -24.87 10.31 -2.30
CA ARG A 369 -25.15 9.98 -0.88
C ARG A 369 -25.78 8.59 -0.74
N ARG A 370 -26.78 8.27 -1.56
CA ARG A 370 -27.38 6.92 -1.58
C ARG A 370 -26.35 5.86 -1.94
N GLY A 371 -25.47 6.12 -2.91
CA GLY A 371 -24.36 5.22 -3.24
C GLY A 371 -23.46 4.94 -2.03
N LYS A 372 -23.22 5.94 -1.17
CA LYS A 372 -22.48 5.75 0.09
C LYS A 372 -23.20 4.82 1.06
N GLU A 373 -24.52 4.98 1.23
CA GLU A 373 -25.34 4.10 2.08
C GLU A 373 -25.32 2.63 1.60
N HIS A 374 -25.15 2.42 0.30
CA HIS A 374 -25.08 1.09 -0.33
C HIS A 374 -23.65 0.54 -0.44
N GLY A 375 -22.69 1.10 0.31
CA GLY A 375 -21.35 0.55 0.46
C GLY A 375 -20.28 1.13 -0.48
N SER A 376 -20.52 2.28 -1.12
CA SER A 376 -19.48 2.97 -1.89
C SER A 376 -18.23 3.27 -1.03
N PRO A 377 -17.01 3.04 -1.58
CA PRO A 377 -15.76 3.31 -0.87
C PRO A 377 -15.48 4.82 -0.68
N LEU A 378 -16.28 5.71 -1.27
CA LEU A 378 -16.14 7.16 -1.17
C LEU A 378 -16.06 7.62 0.29
N GLN A 379 -14.98 8.27 0.69
CA GLN A 379 -14.78 8.79 2.04
C GLN A 379 -15.29 10.22 2.19
N GLY A 380 -15.23 11.04 1.14
CA GLY A 380 -15.70 12.42 1.21
C GLY A 380 -16.20 12.92 -0.14
N TYR A 381 -17.13 13.85 -0.11
CA TYR A 381 -17.67 14.49 -1.30
C TYR A 381 -17.96 15.97 -1.03
N ILE A 382 -17.26 16.83 -1.76
CA ILE A 382 -17.44 18.27 -1.74
C ILE A 382 -17.89 18.73 -3.13
N GLN A 383 -18.89 19.61 -3.16
CA GLN A 383 -19.19 20.44 -4.32
C GLN A 383 -18.75 21.87 -4.04
N LEU A 384 -17.89 22.43 -4.88
CA LEU A 384 -17.44 23.81 -4.80
C LEU A 384 -18.04 24.61 -5.94
N SER A 385 -18.80 25.66 -5.65
CA SER A 385 -19.27 26.59 -6.69
C SER A 385 -18.12 27.46 -7.20
N ASN A 386 -18.24 27.98 -8.43
CA ASN A 386 -17.29 28.94 -8.97
C ASN A 386 -17.96 30.32 -9.08
N SER A 387 -17.59 31.24 -8.20
CA SER A 387 -17.99 32.66 -8.27
C SER A 387 -17.34 33.39 -9.43
N ASN A 388 -16.28 32.79 -9.99
CA ASN A 388 -15.37 33.34 -10.98
C ASN A 388 -14.40 34.42 -10.47
N LEU A 389 -14.26 34.56 -9.17
CA LEU A 389 -13.15 35.31 -8.59
C LEU A 389 -11.81 34.69 -9.06
N THR A 390 -10.84 35.56 -9.33
CA THR A 390 -9.48 35.18 -9.75
C THR A 390 -8.47 36.07 -9.03
N MET A 391 -7.19 35.93 -9.37
CA MET A 391 -6.07 36.71 -8.84
C MET A 391 -5.19 37.24 -9.99
N PRO A 392 -4.35 38.27 -9.77
CA PRO A 392 -3.32 38.66 -10.73
C PRO A 392 -2.46 37.45 -11.17
N GLY A 393 -2.28 37.28 -12.48
CA GLY A 393 -1.58 36.12 -13.06
C GLY A 393 -2.36 34.80 -13.07
N GLY A 394 -3.56 34.77 -12.47
CA GLY A 394 -4.44 33.61 -12.43
C GLY A 394 -5.33 33.46 -13.67
N VAL A 395 -5.67 32.22 -13.99
CA VAL A 395 -6.57 31.85 -15.09
C VAL A 395 -7.96 31.57 -14.52
N ARG A 396 -8.96 32.20 -15.12
CA ARG A 396 -10.37 31.95 -14.82
C ARG A 396 -10.91 30.87 -15.76
N PRO A 397 -11.36 29.71 -15.25
CA PRO A 397 -11.96 28.69 -16.08
C PRO A 397 -13.46 28.94 -16.30
N ASP A 398 -14.03 28.38 -17.37
CA ASP A 398 -15.47 28.40 -17.65
C ASP A 398 -16.26 27.36 -16.82
N TRP A 399 -15.69 26.90 -15.71
CA TRP A 399 -16.30 25.88 -14.85
C TRP A 399 -17.36 26.52 -13.96
N ASN A 400 -18.50 25.85 -13.78
CA ASN A 400 -19.52 26.31 -12.85
C ASN A 400 -19.33 25.73 -11.45
N TYR A 401 -18.80 24.50 -11.37
CA TYR A 401 -18.47 23.82 -10.12
C TYR A 401 -17.19 22.99 -10.26
N VAL A 402 -16.60 22.65 -9.12
CA VAL A 402 -15.62 21.56 -8.99
C VAL A 402 -16.16 20.53 -8.00
N THR A 403 -16.23 19.28 -8.43
CA THR A 403 -16.45 18.12 -7.55
C THR A 403 -15.13 17.67 -6.98
N CYS A 404 -15.06 17.45 -5.67
CA CYS A 404 -13.93 16.80 -5.00
C CYS A 404 -14.41 15.51 -4.35
N LEU A 405 -14.00 14.36 -4.88
CA LEU A 405 -14.33 13.03 -4.36
C LEU A 405 -13.11 12.41 -3.71
N LYS A 406 -13.20 12.08 -2.43
CA LYS A 406 -12.11 11.48 -1.66
C LYS A 406 -12.30 9.97 -1.56
N PHE A 407 -11.28 9.22 -1.95
CA PHE A 407 -11.26 7.76 -1.93
C PHE A 407 -10.08 7.23 -1.11
N PRO A 408 -10.18 6.03 -0.52
CA PRO A 408 -9.09 5.46 0.27
C PRO A 408 -7.79 5.24 -0.50
N ASN A 409 -7.89 4.96 -1.82
CA ASN A 409 -6.76 4.87 -2.74
C ASN A 409 -7.20 4.77 -4.20
N MET A 410 -6.22 4.85 -5.10
CA MET A 410 -6.41 4.78 -6.56
C MET A 410 -6.98 3.44 -7.03
N PHE A 411 -6.59 2.32 -6.40
CA PHE A 411 -7.07 1.00 -6.79
C PHE A 411 -8.59 0.89 -6.65
N LEU A 412 -9.18 1.45 -5.59
CA LEU A 412 -10.63 1.42 -5.39
C LEU A 412 -11.39 2.26 -6.41
N ILE A 413 -10.81 3.36 -6.87
CA ILE A 413 -11.39 4.16 -7.95
C ILE A 413 -11.44 3.30 -9.22
N HIS A 414 -10.29 2.69 -9.59
CA HIS A 414 -10.21 1.82 -10.75
C HIS A 414 -11.13 0.60 -10.65
N ALA A 415 -11.14 -0.09 -9.51
CA ALA A 415 -12.00 -1.24 -9.27
C ALA A 415 -13.48 -0.86 -9.38
N GLY A 416 -13.86 0.31 -8.87
CA GLY A 416 -15.20 0.88 -9.07
C GLY A 416 -15.55 1.06 -10.54
N PHE A 417 -14.61 1.51 -11.38
CA PHE A 417 -14.83 1.60 -12.83
C PHE A 417 -14.99 0.24 -13.52
N GLN A 418 -14.47 -0.84 -12.94
CA GLN A 418 -14.64 -2.20 -13.46
C GLN A 418 -15.94 -2.86 -12.99
N ASP A 419 -16.61 -2.30 -11.97
CA ASP A 419 -17.84 -2.87 -11.43
C ASP A 419 -18.98 -2.82 -12.47
N PRO A 420 -19.62 -3.96 -12.80
CA PRO A 420 -20.72 -3.99 -13.77
C PRO A 420 -21.92 -3.14 -13.37
N GLY A 421 -22.22 -3.00 -12.07
CA GLY A 421 -23.33 -2.20 -11.58
C GLY A 421 -23.08 -0.70 -11.73
N TYR A 422 -21.86 -0.26 -11.40
CA TYR A 422 -21.40 1.09 -11.70
C TYR A 422 -21.45 1.37 -13.20
N ARG A 423 -20.91 0.48 -14.05
CA ARG A 423 -20.93 0.65 -15.51
C ARG A 423 -22.34 0.76 -16.09
N ALA A 424 -23.27 -0.04 -15.59
CA ALA A 424 -24.67 -0.01 -16.03
C ALA A 424 -25.38 1.32 -15.71
N THR A 425 -24.88 2.08 -14.74
CA THR A 425 -25.53 3.30 -14.23
C THR A 425 -24.73 4.57 -14.48
N ALA A 426 -23.42 4.48 -14.70
CA ALA A 426 -22.52 5.62 -14.87
C ALA A 426 -22.92 6.53 -16.04
N GLY A 427 -23.41 5.95 -17.14
CA GLY A 427 -23.92 6.70 -18.30
C GLY A 427 -25.29 7.35 -18.10
N ALA A 428 -26.01 7.03 -17.02
CA ALA A 428 -27.29 7.67 -16.70
C ALA A 428 -27.12 9.02 -15.98
N HIS A 429 -25.90 9.32 -15.50
CA HIS A 429 -25.60 10.58 -14.86
C HIS A 429 -25.24 11.64 -15.90
N ILE A 430 -26.10 12.65 -16.06
CA ILE A 430 -25.90 13.74 -17.03
C ILE A 430 -24.63 14.58 -16.79
N PHE A 431 -24.02 14.46 -15.61
CA PHE A 431 -22.76 15.11 -15.23
C PHE A 431 -21.54 14.18 -15.29
N CYS A 432 -21.69 12.94 -15.75
CA CYS A 432 -20.60 12.07 -16.16
C CYS A 432 -20.42 12.20 -17.66
N ARG A 433 -19.64 13.19 -18.10
CA ARG A 433 -19.50 13.57 -19.51
C ARG A 433 -18.08 13.35 -20.01
N LEU A 434 -17.95 13.17 -21.32
CA LEU A 434 -16.67 12.93 -22.00
C LEU A 434 -15.72 14.12 -22.01
N ASP A 435 -16.18 15.34 -21.74
CA ASP A 435 -15.39 16.58 -21.90
C ASP A 435 -14.84 17.15 -20.59
N GLN A 436 -14.93 16.40 -19.50
CA GLN A 436 -14.56 16.88 -18.17
C GLN A 436 -13.04 17.01 -18.01
N GLN A 437 -12.64 17.97 -17.18
CA GLN A 437 -11.26 18.22 -16.83
C GLN A 437 -11.04 17.96 -15.34
N GLY A 438 -9.80 17.70 -14.93
CA GLY A 438 -9.48 17.53 -13.53
C GLY A 438 -8.16 16.83 -13.30
N CYS A 439 -8.02 16.24 -12.12
CA CYS A 439 -6.87 15.41 -11.75
C CYS A 439 -7.20 14.53 -10.55
N LEU A 440 -6.47 13.44 -10.39
CA LEU A 440 -6.44 12.64 -9.18
C LEU A 440 -5.18 13.01 -8.39
N ALA A 441 -5.33 13.49 -7.16
CA ALA A 441 -4.23 14.02 -6.39
C ALA A 441 -4.17 13.43 -4.97
N ARG A 442 -2.95 13.18 -4.47
CA ARG A 442 -2.66 12.69 -3.12
C ARG A 442 -2.35 13.87 -2.21
N GLN A 443 -2.95 13.92 -1.03
CA GLN A 443 -2.65 14.95 -0.03
C GLN A 443 -1.22 14.79 0.48
N VAL A 444 -0.43 15.87 0.45
CA VAL A 444 0.96 15.88 0.94
C VAL A 444 1.15 16.74 2.18
N ALA A 445 0.33 17.78 2.35
CA ALA A 445 0.32 18.61 3.56
C ALA A 445 -1.10 19.10 3.87
N ARG A 446 -1.38 19.33 5.15
CA ARG A 446 -2.63 19.92 5.64
C ARG A 446 -2.41 20.61 6.97
N LEU A 447 -2.98 21.80 7.10
CA LEU A 447 -3.08 22.54 8.36
C LEU A 447 -4.53 22.97 8.54
N SER A 448 -5.09 22.78 9.73
CA SER A 448 -6.44 23.25 10.06
C SER A 448 -6.43 23.87 11.45
N ARG A 449 -6.96 25.10 11.56
CA ARG A 449 -7.13 25.79 12.84
C ARG A 449 -8.33 25.25 13.64
N SER A 450 -9.21 24.48 13.01
CA SER A 450 -10.37 23.87 13.66
C SER A 450 -9.93 22.71 14.59
N LYS A 451 -9.52 23.03 15.81
CA LYS A 451 -9.42 22.02 16.88
C LYS A 451 -10.80 21.42 17.09
N GLY A 452 -10.89 20.10 17.00
CA GLY A 452 -12.15 19.37 17.10
C GLY A 452 -13.08 19.91 18.20
N LYS A 453 -14.36 20.06 17.83
CA LYS A 453 -15.50 20.61 18.59
C LYS A 453 -15.76 22.12 18.42
N GLN A 454 -16.17 22.52 17.22
CA GLN A 454 -17.28 23.46 17.09
C GLN A 454 -18.05 23.14 15.80
N LYS A 455 -19.38 23.09 15.89
CA LYS A 455 -20.23 23.07 14.69
C LYS A 455 -20.05 24.44 14.04
N ASP A 456 -19.11 24.56 13.10
CA ASP A 456 -19.11 25.71 12.21
C ASP A 456 -20.36 25.61 11.34
N THR A 457 -21.32 26.47 11.64
CA THR A 457 -22.59 26.64 10.93
C THR A 457 -22.53 27.76 9.89
N GLY A 458 -21.34 28.34 9.65
CA GLY A 458 -21.11 29.33 8.60
C GLY A 458 -20.81 28.67 7.25
N ALA A 459 -21.20 29.34 6.16
CA ALA A 459 -20.77 28.96 4.82
C ALA A 459 -19.26 29.19 4.70
N ILE A 460 -18.49 28.15 4.35
CA ILE A 460 -17.04 28.26 4.14
C ILE A 460 -16.82 28.60 2.67
N THR A 461 -15.98 29.61 2.41
CA THR A 461 -15.49 29.88 1.05
C THR A 461 -14.16 29.17 0.84
N ARG A 462 -14.05 28.38 -0.22
CA ARG A 462 -12.80 27.69 -0.59
C ARG A 462 -12.22 28.28 -1.88
N ALA A 463 -10.94 28.59 -1.87
CA ALA A 463 -10.15 28.84 -3.07
C ALA A 463 -9.34 27.59 -3.44
N LEU A 464 -9.59 27.02 -4.62
CA LEU A 464 -8.77 25.98 -5.23
C LEU A 464 -7.83 26.60 -6.26
N LEU A 465 -6.55 26.25 -6.16
CA LEU A 465 -5.49 26.69 -7.06
C LEU A 465 -4.91 25.47 -7.78
N PHE A 466 -5.20 25.35 -9.07
CA PHE A 466 -4.69 24.28 -9.91
C PHE A 466 -3.45 24.75 -10.65
N HIS A 467 -2.29 24.22 -10.28
CA HIS A 467 -1.02 24.51 -10.96
C HIS A 467 -0.98 23.72 -12.26
N GLU A 468 -0.97 24.45 -13.38
CA GLU A 468 -0.96 23.86 -14.71
C GLU A 468 0.41 23.27 -15.04
N ARG A 469 0.39 22.18 -15.82
CA ARG A 469 1.57 21.61 -16.46
C ARG A 469 1.87 22.35 -17.76
N ASN A 470 3.14 22.66 -17.96
CA ASN A 470 3.61 23.17 -19.25
C ASN A 470 3.78 22.06 -20.30
N ASN A 471 4.10 20.83 -19.85
CA ASN A 471 4.23 19.64 -20.69
C ASN A 471 4.07 18.36 -19.85
N THR A 472 4.11 17.20 -20.49
CA THR A 472 3.87 15.88 -19.87
C THR A 472 4.86 15.48 -18.78
N ASN A 473 6.06 16.08 -18.77
CA ASN A 473 7.14 15.80 -17.82
C ASN A 473 7.34 16.92 -16.79
N ASP A 474 6.48 17.95 -16.80
CA ASP A 474 6.51 19.05 -15.85
C ASP A 474 5.89 18.61 -14.52
N ASP A 475 6.63 17.82 -13.75
CA ASP A 475 6.28 17.35 -12.40
C ASP A 475 7.09 18.15 -11.35
N ASP A 476 6.43 18.55 -10.26
CA ASP A 476 7.09 19.21 -9.13
C ASP A 476 7.91 18.18 -8.32
N SER A 477 9.11 18.57 -7.86
CA SER A 477 9.98 17.69 -7.06
C SER A 477 9.46 17.55 -5.62
N GLN A 478 9.89 16.50 -4.91
CA GLN A 478 9.54 16.33 -3.50
C GLN A 478 10.07 17.48 -2.63
N ASP A 479 11.27 18.00 -2.94
CA ASP A 479 11.83 19.16 -2.25
C ASP A 479 11.00 20.42 -2.47
N TRP A 480 10.42 20.58 -3.67
CA TRP A 480 9.47 21.66 -3.92
C TRP A 480 8.22 21.52 -3.06
N PHE A 481 7.62 20.32 -2.97
CA PHE A 481 6.45 20.09 -2.11
C PHE A 481 6.73 20.36 -0.64
N HIS A 482 7.88 19.92 -0.12
CA HIS A 482 8.28 20.22 1.27
C HIS A 482 8.44 21.73 1.48
N SER A 483 9.21 22.40 0.62
CA SER A 483 9.45 23.84 0.72
C SER A 483 8.17 24.66 0.57
N ARG A 484 7.27 24.23 -0.32
CA ARG A 484 5.96 24.85 -0.53
C ARG A 484 5.09 24.69 0.71
N ALA A 485 5.00 23.47 1.24
CA ALA A 485 4.22 23.17 2.45
C ALA A 485 4.70 23.97 3.66
N ASP A 486 6.01 23.98 3.95
CA ASP A 486 6.57 24.70 5.12
C ASP A 486 6.25 26.19 5.06
N ARG A 487 6.45 26.80 3.89
CA ARG A 487 6.16 28.22 3.66
C ARG A 487 4.67 28.53 3.80
N MET A 488 3.82 27.65 3.28
CA MET A 488 2.36 27.82 3.32
C MET A 488 1.81 27.65 4.74
N ILE A 489 2.30 26.65 5.47
CA ILE A 489 1.96 26.43 6.88
C ILE A 489 2.34 27.67 7.71
N SER A 490 3.54 28.23 7.53
CA SER A 490 3.94 29.47 8.19
C SER A 490 3.01 30.64 7.86
N THR A 491 2.65 30.81 6.59
CA THR A 491 1.74 31.89 6.16
C THR A 491 0.35 31.74 6.79
N VAL A 492 -0.15 30.51 6.87
CA VAL A 492 -1.45 30.19 7.44
C VAL A 492 -1.44 30.32 8.96
N ASP A 493 -0.33 30.09 9.64
CA ASP A 493 -0.17 30.35 11.08
C ASP A 493 -0.13 31.85 11.39
N ASP A 494 0.36 32.68 10.45
CA ASP A 494 0.43 34.14 10.60
C ASP A 494 -0.87 34.87 10.20
N ASP A 495 -1.72 34.30 9.33
CA ASP A 495 -2.99 34.90 8.90
C ASP A 495 -4.20 34.18 9.56
N GLU A 496 -4.82 34.84 10.54
CA GLU A 496 -5.99 34.30 11.27
C GLU A 496 -7.23 34.13 10.40
N ASN A 497 -7.27 34.74 9.22
CA ASN A 497 -8.41 34.65 8.32
C ASN A 497 -8.44 33.34 7.51
N ILE A 498 -7.37 32.53 7.58
CA ILE A 498 -7.28 31.24 6.90
C ILE A 498 -7.64 30.12 7.87
N VAL A 499 -8.72 29.41 7.56
CA VAL A 499 -9.27 28.34 8.41
C VAL A 499 -8.55 27.01 8.19
N GLU A 500 -8.28 26.69 6.93
CA GLU A 500 -7.67 25.43 6.51
C GLU A 500 -6.82 25.66 5.26
N TYR A 501 -5.65 24.99 5.24
CA TYR A 501 -4.81 24.86 4.06
C TYR A 501 -4.58 23.39 3.76
N VAL A 502 -4.61 23.04 2.48
CA VAL A 502 -4.32 21.69 2.01
C VAL A 502 -3.53 21.74 0.71
N LEU A 503 -2.50 20.90 0.62
CA LEU A 503 -1.65 20.73 -0.57
C LEU A 503 -1.77 19.30 -1.09
N TRP A 504 -1.99 19.16 -2.39
CA TRP A 504 -2.01 17.87 -3.08
C TRP A 504 -1.02 17.80 -4.23
N GLN A 505 -0.41 16.63 -4.38
CA GLN A 505 0.42 16.25 -5.52
C GLN A 505 -0.42 15.44 -6.52
N ASP A 506 -0.34 15.78 -7.81
CA ASP A 506 -0.98 14.98 -8.87
C ASP A 506 -0.39 13.55 -8.90
N VAL A 507 -1.28 12.57 -8.96
CA VAL A 507 -0.99 11.14 -9.06
C VAL A 507 -1.88 10.50 -10.14
N THR A 508 -2.38 11.31 -11.07
CA THR A 508 -3.20 10.83 -12.18
C THR A 508 -2.41 9.78 -12.97
N PRO A 509 -2.96 8.58 -13.23
CA PRO A 509 -2.25 7.53 -13.96
C PRO A 509 -1.89 7.98 -15.38
N LYS A 510 -0.61 7.85 -15.76
CA LYS A 510 -0.10 8.29 -17.08
C LYS A 510 -0.79 7.61 -18.28
N ASN A 511 -1.32 6.39 -18.11
CA ASN A 511 -2.09 5.68 -19.14
C ASN A 511 -3.60 5.83 -18.90
N LEU A 512 -4.16 6.97 -19.29
CA LEU A 512 -5.59 7.27 -19.13
C LEU A 512 -6.50 6.30 -19.87
N ASN A 513 -6.09 5.84 -21.06
CA ASN A 513 -6.86 4.90 -21.87
C ASN A 513 -7.08 3.58 -21.15
N GLN A 514 -6.09 3.13 -20.36
CA GLN A 514 -6.25 1.95 -19.53
C GLN A 514 -7.08 2.24 -18.28
N PHE A 515 -6.83 3.38 -17.62
CA PHE A 515 -7.47 3.70 -16.34
C PHE A 515 -8.97 3.98 -16.47
N PHE A 516 -9.34 4.79 -17.46
CA PHE A 516 -10.72 5.20 -17.72
C PHE A 516 -11.37 4.38 -18.84
N ASN A 517 -10.79 3.23 -19.23
CA ASN A 517 -11.29 2.41 -20.31
C ASN A 517 -12.78 2.07 -20.11
N ASP A 518 -13.58 2.22 -21.17
CA ASP A 518 -15.03 1.98 -21.17
C ASP A 518 -15.81 2.81 -20.13
N THR A 519 -15.28 3.95 -19.70
CA THR A 519 -15.98 4.91 -18.83
C THR A 519 -16.28 6.22 -19.57
N GLN A 520 -17.25 6.99 -19.04
CA GLN A 520 -17.56 8.34 -19.54
C GLN A 520 -16.41 9.35 -19.33
N PHE A 521 -15.36 9.00 -18.59
CA PHE A 521 -14.23 9.87 -18.32
C PHE A 521 -13.07 9.66 -19.31
N SER A 522 -13.17 8.66 -20.20
CA SER A 522 -12.13 8.34 -21.19
C SER A 522 -11.80 9.49 -22.14
N GLY A 523 -12.78 10.36 -22.46
CA GLY A 523 -12.57 11.54 -23.30
C GLY A 523 -12.02 12.77 -22.56
N GLY A 524 -11.93 12.73 -21.23
CA GLY A 524 -11.63 13.88 -20.40
C GLY A 524 -10.15 14.29 -20.38
N SER A 525 -9.87 15.50 -19.93
CA SER A 525 -8.51 16.04 -19.77
C SER A 525 -8.05 15.97 -18.32
N TRP A 526 -7.24 14.97 -17.99
CA TRP A 526 -6.87 14.65 -16.60
C TRP A 526 -5.41 14.96 -16.22
N HIS A 527 -4.56 15.29 -17.20
CA HIS A 527 -3.13 15.53 -17.01
C HIS A 527 -2.72 16.99 -17.14
N ASN A 528 -3.66 17.94 -17.08
CA ASN A 528 -3.31 19.35 -17.25
C ASN A 528 -2.69 19.97 -15.98
N TYR A 529 -2.74 19.26 -14.85
CA TYR A 529 -2.34 19.80 -13.54
C TYR A 529 -1.28 18.94 -12.88
N LYS A 530 -0.40 19.57 -12.11
CA LYS A 530 0.68 18.90 -11.34
C LYS A 530 0.53 19.04 -9.83
N THR A 531 -0.11 20.12 -9.40
CA THR A 531 -0.32 20.45 -7.98
C THR A 531 -1.69 21.10 -7.81
N VAL A 532 -2.37 20.80 -6.70
CA VAL A 532 -3.58 21.50 -6.28
C VAL A 532 -3.36 22.05 -4.86
N GLU A 533 -3.74 23.30 -4.64
CA GLU A 533 -3.76 23.92 -3.31
C GLU A 533 -5.20 24.33 -2.96
N ALA A 534 -5.56 24.24 -1.69
CA ALA A 534 -6.82 24.76 -1.18
C ALA A 534 -6.59 25.66 0.03
N PHE A 535 -7.33 26.78 0.07
CA PHE A 535 -7.44 27.65 1.23
C PHE A 535 -8.91 27.85 1.56
N ASP A 536 -9.26 27.71 2.83
CA ASP A 536 -10.60 27.98 3.34
C ASP A 536 -10.63 29.29 4.11
N PHE A 537 -11.67 30.09 3.83
CA PHE A 537 -11.92 31.40 4.39
C PHE A 537 -13.35 31.49 4.91
N ALA A 538 -13.59 32.47 5.78
CA ALA A 538 -14.95 32.78 6.25
C ALA A 538 -15.86 33.31 5.13
N ASP A 539 -15.31 34.05 4.17
CA ASP A 539 -16.04 34.65 3.06
C ASP A 539 -15.16 34.92 1.82
N GLU A 540 -15.81 35.28 0.72
CA GLU A 540 -15.17 35.55 -0.57
C GLU A 540 -14.33 36.83 -0.60
N ALA A 541 -14.68 37.85 0.20
CA ALA A 541 -13.91 39.09 0.27
C ALA A 541 -12.53 38.85 0.90
N THR A 542 -12.50 38.01 1.93
CA THR A 542 -11.28 37.54 2.59
C THR A 542 -10.42 36.73 1.62
N ALA A 543 -11.03 35.80 0.88
CA ALA A 543 -10.35 35.02 -0.14
C ALA A 543 -9.72 35.93 -1.22
N ALA A 544 -10.47 36.93 -1.71
CA ALA A 544 -9.99 37.89 -2.70
C ALA A 544 -8.78 38.71 -2.18
N SER A 545 -8.88 39.24 -0.97
CA SER A 545 -7.81 40.03 -0.34
C SER A 545 -6.54 39.20 -0.14
N PHE A 546 -6.69 37.93 0.29
CA PHE A 546 -5.57 37.01 0.38
C PHE A 546 -4.94 36.80 -1.00
N LEU A 547 -5.71 36.34 -1.98
CA LEU A 547 -5.20 36.00 -3.31
C LEU A 547 -4.53 37.18 -4.03
N ASP A 548 -5.06 38.40 -3.88
CA ASP A 548 -4.45 39.61 -4.46
C ASP A 548 -3.08 39.91 -3.84
N ARG A 549 -3.02 39.98 -2.50
CA ARG A 549 -1.79 40.24 -1.72
C ARG A 549 -0.70 39.20 -1.98
N HIS A 550 -1.12 37.99 -2.28
CA HIS A 550 -0.29 36.80 -2.36
C HIS A 550 -0.11 36.29 -3.80
N SER A 551 -0.53 37.03 -4.81
CA SER A 551 -0.47 36.60 -6.22
C SER A 551 0.96 36.31 -6.70
N ASP A 552 1.93 37.19 -6.40
CA ASP A 552 3.32 37.04 -6.84
C ASP A 552 3.95 35.74 -6.32
N TRP A 553 3.84 35.44 -5.03
CA TRP A 553 4.47 34.22 -4.50
C TRP A 553 3.68 32.95 -4.85
N ILE A 554 2.35 33.03 -4.97
CA ILE A 554 1.51 31.91 -5.39
C ILE A 554 1.91 31.48 -6.80
N THR A 555 2.02 32.44 -7.72
CA THR A 555 2.43 32.25 -9.13
C THR A 555 3.94 32.12 -9.33
N GLU A 556 4.73 32.24 -8.27
CA GLU A 556 6.19 32.26 -8.31
C GLU A 556 6.73 33.31 -9.30
N ASN A 557 6.27 34.56 -9.14
CA ASN A 557 6.52 35.71 -10.00
C ASN A 557 6.09 35.45 -11.45
N ASN A 558 4.86 34.96 -11.64
CA ASN A 558 4.27 34.60 -12.94
C ASN A 558 5.01 33.49 -13.71
N THR A 559 5.89 32.73 -13.06
CA THR A 559 6.52 31.57 -13.69
C THR A 559 5.58 30.36 -13.76
N ARG A 560 4.52 30.36 -12.94
CA ARG A 560 3.47 29.34 -12.93
C ARG A 560 2.15 29.89 -13.41
N ARG A 561 1.49 29.12 -14.27
CA ARG A 561 0.11 29.35 -14.68
C ARG A 561 -0.82 28.60 -13.72
N ILE A 562 -1.77 29.31 -13.13
CA ILE A 562 -2.64 28.77 -12.08
C ILE A 562 -4.10 29.01 -12.45
N THR A 563 -4.86 27.94 -12.60
CA THR A 563 -6.32 27.99 -12.72
C THR A 563 -6.94 28.15 -11.34
N VAL A 564 -7.73 29.21 -11.15
CA VAL A 564 -8.31 29.61 -9.87
C VAL A 564 -9.81 29.34 -9.86
N VAL A 565 -10.29 28.67 -8.81
CA VAL A 565 -11.72 28.47 -8.56
C VAL A 565 -12.01 28.88 -7.13
N VAL A 566 -12.88 29.87 -6.94
CA VAL A 566 -13.31 30.28 -5.60
C VAL A 566 -14.83 30.18 -5.52
N GLY A 567 -15.34 29.73 -4.38
CA GLY A 567 -16.76 29.81 -4.08
C GLY A 567 -17.16 29.05 -2.83
N GLU A 568 -18.46 28.82 -2.71
CA GLU A 568 -19.06 28.17 -1.55
C GLU A 568 -18.76 26.67 -1.56
N ARG A 569 -18.23 26.19 -0.45
CA ARG A 569 -17.93 24.78 -0.20
C ARG A 569 -19.15 24.08 0.41
N ASP A 570 -19.71 23.12 -0.31
CA ASP A 570 -20.81 22.27 0.16
C ASP A 570 -20.32 20.85 0.45
N ASP A 571 -20.25 20.47 1.73
CA ASP A 571 -19.83 19.14 2.18
C ASP A 571 -20.99 18.14 2.12
N ILE A 572 -21.13 17.45 0.99
CA ILE A 572 -22.21 16.51 0.71
C ILE A 572 -22.07 15.20 1.52
N VAL A 573 -20.85 14.69 1.64
CA VAL A 573 -20.48 13.52 2.46
C VAL A 573 -19.25 13.90 3.26
N ARG A 574 -19.35 13.85 4.59
CA ARG A 574 -18.24 14.08 5.52
C ARG A 574 -17.56 12.74 5.83
N GLY A 575 -16.23 12.72 5.73
CA GLY A 575 -15.39 11.55 6.01
C GLY A 575 -15.15 11.30 7.48
#